data_AF-A0A2U3QLH0-F1
#
_entry.id   AF-A0A2U3QLH0-F1
#
_cell.length_a   1.000
_cell.length_b   1.000
_cell.length_c   1.000
_cell.angle_alpha   90.00
_cell.angle_beta   90.00
_cell.angle_gamma   90.00
#
_symmetry.space_group_name_H-M   'P 1'
#
loop_
_entity.id
_entity.type
_entity.pdbx_description
1 polymer ?
#
loop_
_entity_poly.entity_id
_entity_poly.type
_entity_poly.pdbx_seq_one_letter_code
_entity_poly.pdbx_strand_id
1 'polypeptide(L)'
;MRKTGLLLISLLAVTFLFACGGKKDIKVQSQESKTAEEAFALSEVIRDAFLNNDRDTIRKNTTEDGYKSVTANRKAYESIELSFTPRWVDIEQTKVMLNMTWKSTWTAAGKKTEDRGMAIFVMEGKPLKLSGILRTNPFIFPEQQQPRF
;
A
#
# COMPACT_ATOMS: atom_id res chain seq x y z
N MET A 1 -31.37 -57.66 -19.65
CA MET A 1 -30.00 -57.10 -19.62
C MET A 1 -29.93 -55.55 -19.64
N ARG A 2 -31.04 -54.79 -19.44
CA ARG A 2 -31.01 -53.31 -19.45
C ARG A 2 -30.92 -52.63 -18.07
N LYS A 3 -31.25 -53.33 -16.98
CA LYS A 3 -31.31 -52.74 -15.62
C LYS A 3 -29.97 -52.75 -14.88
N THR A 4 -29.10 -53.73 -15.19
CA THR A 4 -27.77 -53.87 -14.57
C THR A 4 -26.77 -52.83 -15.08
N GLY A 5 -26.85 -52.42 -16.34
CA GLY A 5 -26.01 -51.33 -16.89
C GLY A 5 -26.36 -49.95 -16.30
N LEU A 6 -27.65 -49.69 -16.04
CA LEU A 6 -28.10 -48.43 -15.44
C LEU A 6 -27.64 -48.30 -13.97
N LEU A 7 -27.61 -49.41 -13.23
CA LEU A 7 -27.10 -49.47 -11.85
C LEU A 7 -25.59 -49.23 -11.78
N LEU A 8 -24.81 -49.75 -12.73
CA LEU A 8 -23.35 -49.52 -12.75
C LEU A 8 -22.98 -48.06 -13.05
N ILE A 9 -23.72 -47.42 -13.96
CA ILE A 9 -23.51 -46.00 -14.31
C ILE A 9 -23.92 -45.09 -13.15
N SER A 10 -25.01 -45.42 -12.46
CA SER A 10 -25.44 -44.70 -11.26
C SER A 10 -24.43 -44.83 -10.11
N LEU A 11 -23.77 -45.98 -9.96
CA LEU A 11 -22.78 -46.21 -8.92
C LEU A 11 -21.45 -45.48 -9.20
N LEU A 12 -21.06 -45.35 -10.48
CA LEU A 12 -19.89 -44.56 -10.88
C LEU A 12 -20.12 -43.04 -10.75
N ALA A 13 -21.35 -42.56 -10.93
CA ALA A 13 -21.66 -41.13 -10.81
C ALA A 13 -21.61 -40.62 -9.36
N VAL A 14 -21.91 -41.49 -8.37
CA VAL A 14 -21.91 -41.12 -6.95
C VAL A 14 -20.49 -41.02 -6.38
N THR A 15 -19.51 -41.75 -6.91
CA THR A 15 -18.11 -41.66 -6.44
C THR A 15 -17.40 -40.39 -6.87
N PHE A 16 -17.85 -39.72 -7.94
CA PHE A 16 -17.31 -38.42 -8.36
C PHE A 16 -17.76 -37.24 -7.50
N LEU A 17 -18.88 -37.37 -6.76
CA LEU A 17 -19.39 -36.29 -5.90
C LEU A 17 -18.61 -36.12 -4.59
N PHE A 18 -17.79 -37.11 -4.21
CA PHE A 18 -16.93 -37.04 -3.01
C PHE A 18 -15.48 -36.62 -3.30
N ALA A 19 -15.12 -36.37 -4.57
CA ALA A 19 -13.77 -35.94 -4.95
C ALA A 19 -13.51 -34.43 -4.72
N CYS A 20 -14.53 -33.63 -4.40
CA CYS A 20 -14.40 -32.21 -4.05
C CYS A 20 -14.33 -32.00 -2.52
N GLY A 21 -13.55 -32.83 -1.83
CA GLY A 21 -13.24 -32.70 -0.39
C GLY A 21 -11.81 -32.23 -0.12
N GLY A 22 -11.14 -31.64 -1.13
CA GLY A 22 -9.81 -31.07 -0.97
C GLY A 22 -9.85 -29.97 0.07
N LYS A 23 -9.28 -30.22 1.26
CA LYS A 23 -8.96 -29.19 2.25
C LYS A 23 -8.33 -28.04 1.48
N LYS A 24 -8.96 -26.87 1.52
CA LYS A 24 -8.34 -25.64 1.04
C LYS A 24 -7.02 -25.52 1.78
N ASP A 25 -5.92 -25.83 1.11
CA ASP A 25 -4.59 -25.47 1.57
C ASP A 25 -4.56 -23.94 1.56
N ILE A 26 -4.94 -23.35 2.70
CA ILE A 26 -4.75 -21.93 2.96
C ILE A 26 -3.24 -21.78 2.96
N LYS A 27 -2.69 -21.25 1.85
CA LYS A 27 -1.26 -20.93 1.75
C LYS A 27 -0.90 -20.11 2.97
N VAL A 28 -0.12 -20.69 3.88
CA VAL A 28 0.36 -19.99 5.08
C VAL A 28 1.10 -18.76 4.58
N GLN A 29 0.53 -17.58 4.84
CA GLN A 29 1.07 -16.31 4.38
C GLN A 29 2.48 -16.14 4.96
N SER A 30 3.46 -15.87 4.09
CA SER A 30 4.84 -15.67 4.53
C SER A 30 4.96 -14.41 5.40
N GLN A 31 5.98 -14.36 6.25
CA GLN A 31 6.23 -13.18 7.06
C GLN A 31 6.51 -11.94 6.18
N GLU A 32 7.17 -12.13 5.04
CA GLU A 32 7.43 -11.06 4.06
C GLU A 32 6.12 -10.50 3.47
N SER A 33 5.15 -11.36 3.14
CA SER A 33 3.84 -10.93 2.65
C SER A 33 3.08 -10.13 3.70
N LYS A 34 3.14 -10.52 4.98
CA LYS A 34 2.55 -9.74 6.08
C LYS A 34 3.21 -8.38 6.24
N THR A 35 4.54 -8.34 6.19
CA THR A 35 5.30 -7.08 6.28
C THR A 35 4.98 -6.15 5.11
N ALA A 36 4.83 -6.69 3.89
CA ALA A 36 4.43 -5.90 2.73
C ALA A 36 3.00 -5.32 2.88
N GLU A 37 2.06 -6.13 3.37
CA GLU A 37 0.68 -5.66 3.66
C GLU A 37 0.66 -4.58 4.76
N GLU A 38 1.44 -4.74 5.83
CA GLU A 38 1.60 -3.72 6.87
C GLU A 38 2.17 -2.42 6.29
N ALA A 39 3.19 -2.51 5.43
CA ALA A 39 3.78 -1.35 4.77
C ALA A 39 2.78 -0.64 3.84
N PHE A 40 2.00 -1.39 3.06
CA PHE A 40 0.94 -0.83 2.21
C PHE A 40 -0.11 -0.11 3.07
N ALA A 41 -0.62 -0.78 4.10
CA ALA A 41 -1.62 -0.20 4.99
C ALA A 41 -1.10 1.08 5.68
N LEU A 42 0.14 1.06 6.18
CA LEU A 42 0.75 2.23 6.79
C LEU A 42 0.86 3.40 5.81
N SER A 43 1.23 3.16 4.55
CA SER A 43 1.32 4.23 3.54
C SER A 43 -0.04 4.90 3.27
N GLU A 44 -1.11 4.11 3.26
CA GLU A 44 -2.48 4.60 3.07
C GLU A 44 -2.95 5.39 4.30
N VAL A 45 -2.67 4.91 5.52
CA VAL A 45 -2.96 5.66 6.76
C VAL A 45 -2.28 7.02 6.76
N ILE A 46 -1.00 7.09 6.40
CA ILE A 46 -0.27 8.37 6.32
C ILE A 46 -0.85 9.27 5.23
N ARG A 47 -1.20 8.72 4.07
CA ARG A 47 -1.86 9.49 2.99
C ARG A 47 -3.15 10.11 3.48
N ASP A 48 -4.03 9.31 4.04
CA ASP A 48 -5.37 9.75 4.44
C ASP A 48 -5.27 10.75 5.59
N ALA A 49 -4.35 10.54 6.53
CA ALA A 49 -4.08 11.51 7.58
C ALA A 49 -3.55 12.85 7.02
N PHE A 50 -2.67 12.82 6.01
CA PHE A 50 -2.22 14.03 5.33
C PHE A 50 -3.36 14.77 4.63
N LEU A 51 -4.19 14.06 3.85
CA LEU A 51 -5.33 14.63 3.12
C LEU A 51 -6.34 15.29 4.07
N ASN A 52 -6.55 14.71 5.25
CA ASN A 52 -7.46 15.22 6.27
C ASN A 52 -6.80 16.19 7.27
N ASN A 53 -5.52 16.53 7.07
CA ASN A 53 -4.72 17.35 7.99
C ASN A 53 -4.69 16.82 9.45
N ASP A 54 -4.79 15.50 9.63
CA ASP A 54 -4.72 14.80 10.92
C ASP A 54 -3.26 14.60 11.35
N ARG A 55 -2.73 15.61 12.04
CA ARG A 55 -1.33 15.63 12.48
C ARG A 55 -1.02 14.61 13.56
N ASP A 56 -2.00 14.23 14.37
CA ASP A 56 -1.80 13.28 15.46
C ASP A 56 -1.65 11.86 14.92
N THR A 57 -2.46 11.50 13.91
CA THR A 57 -2.31 10.22 13.21
C THR A 57 -0.98 10.14 12.46
N ILE A 58 -0.54 11.22 11.80
CA ILE A 58 0.80 11.25 11.18
C ILE A 58 1.87 11.00 12.26
N ARG A 59 1.86 11.76 13.36
CA ARG A 59 2.87 11.64 14.43
C ARG A 59 2.91 10.26 15.06
N LYS A 60 1.76 9.63 15.28
CA LYS A 60 1.68 8.28 15.86
C LYS A 60 2.34 7.22 14.96
N ASN A 61 2.22 7.39 13.64
CA ASN A 61 2.61 6.41 12.62
C ASN A 61 3.95 6.73 11.94
N THR A 62 4.64 7.78 12.37
CA THR A 62 5.97 8.15 11.89
C THR A 62 7.00 8.14 13.01
N THR A 63 8.28 8.11 12.66
CA THR A 63 9.35 8.63 13.54
C THR A 63 9.35 10.17 13.47
N GLU A 64 10.22 10.84 14.23
CA GLU A 64 10.37 12.30 14.15
C GLU A 64 10.83 12.77 12.76
N ASP A 65 11.75 12.05 12.11
CA ASP A 65 12.23 12.41 10.78
C ASP A 65 11.21 12.08 9.68
N GLY A 66 10.42 11.02 9.87
CA GLY A 66 9.28 10.71 9.02
C GLY A 66 8.20 11.78 9.12
N TYR A 67 7.90 12.25 10.35
CA TYR A 67 6.95 13.32 10.60
C TYR A 67 7.37 14.59 9.84
N LYS A 68 8.61 15.02 10.02
CA LYS A 68 9.17 16.18 9.31
C LYS A 68 9.05 16.04 7.79
N SER A 69 9.31 14.85 7.26
CA SER A 69 9.23 14.56 5.82
C SER A 69 7.80 14.71 5.27
N VAL A 70 6.80 14.16 5.98
CA VAL A 70 5.38 14.27 5.59
C VAL A 70 4.88 15.71 5.72
N THR A 71 5.31 16.42 6.76
CA THR A 71 4.86 17.78 7.06
C THR A 71 5.73 18.88 6.46
N ALA A 72 6.64 18.54 5.55
CA ALA A 72 7.65 19.48 5.03
C ALA A 72 7.08 20.56 4.09
N ASN A 73 5.88 20.36 3.55
CA ASN A 73 5.25 21.30 2.64
C ASN A 73 5.03 22.66 3.30
N ARG A 74 5.52 23.72 2.66
CA ARG A 74 5.42 25.10 3.18
C ARG A 74 4.48 25.97 2.35
N LYS A 75 4.14 25.55 1.13
CA LYS A 75 3.24 26.29 0.25
C LYS A 75 1.80 26.06 0.69
N ALA A 76 1.06 27.15 0.87
CA ALA A 76 -0.38 27.07 1.12
C ALA A 76 -1.11 26.50 -0.11
N TYR A 77 -2.14 25.70 0.15
CA TYR A 77 -3.03 25.12 -0.85
C TYR A 77 -4.44 25.03 -0.25
N GLU A 78 -5.44 25.00 -1.11
CA GLU A 78 -6.86 24.88 -0.73
C GLU A 78 -7.25 23.40 -0.60
N SER A 79 -6.83 22.58 -1.55
CA SER A 79 -7.10 21.14 -1.56
C SER A 79 -6.01 20.37 -2.30
N ILE A 80 -5.95 19.08 -2.01
CA ILE A 80 -5.08 18.14 -2.70
C ILE A 80 -5.85 16.83 -2.91
N GLU A 81 -5.72 16.27 -4.10
CA GLU A 81 -5.98 14.86 -4.37
C GLU A 81 -4.63 14.16 -4.45
N LEU A 82 -4.47 13.01 -3.79
CA LEU A 82 -3.24 12.24 -3.79
C LEU A 82 -3.57 10.75 -3.90
N SER A 83 -2.87 10.04 -4.79
CA SER A 83 -3.03 8.60 -4.96
C SER A 83 -1.68 7.91 -4.98
N PHE A 84 -1.62 6.74 -4.34
CA PHE A 84 -0.44 5.88 -4.32
C PHE A 84 -0.70 4.61 -5.13
N THR A 85 0.34 4.12 -5.79
CA THR A 85 0.34 2.83 -6.46
C THR A 85 1.62 2.11 -6.04
N PRO A 86 1.52 1.17 -5.08
CA PRO A 86 2.65 0.33 -4.68
C PRO A 86 3.25 -0.39 -5.89
N ARG A 87 4.57 -0.50 -5.92
CA ARG A 87 5.31 -1.19 -6.99
C ARG A 87 5.95 -2.47 -6.49
N TRP A 88 6.83 -2.35 -5.50
CA TRP A 88 7.44 -3.49 -4.80
C TRP A 88 7.91 -3.08 -3.41
N VAL A 89 8.23 -4.07 -2.59
CA VAL A 89 8.73 -3.91 -1.22
C VAL A 89 10.07 -4.61 -1.12
N ASP A 90 11.09 -3.88 -0.71
CA ASP A 90 12.39 -4.43 -0.35
C ASP A 90 12.49 -4.50 1.18
N ILE A 91 12.87 -5.66 1.72
CA ILE A 91 13.01 -5.88 3.16
C ILE A 91 14.49 -6.13 3.44
N GLU A 92 15.14 -5.20 4.13
CA GLU A 92 16.56 -5.27 4.46
C GLU A 92 16.72 -5.17 5.98
N GLN A 93 17.07 -6.31 6.61
CA GLN A 93 17.30 -6.41 8.06
C GLN A 93 16.12 -5.87 8.89
N THR A 94 16.19 -4.60 9.29
CA THR A 94 15.21 -3.90 10.14
C THR A 94 14.42 -2.83 9.41
N LYS A 95 14.68 -2.62 8.11
CA LYS A 95 14.05 -1.61 7.28
C LYS A 95 13.19 -2.25 6.20
N VAL A 96 12.08 -1.58 5.91
CA VAL A 96 11.17 -1.91 4.83
C VAL A 96 11.15 -0.71 3.90
N MET A 97 11.51 -0.93 2.63
CA MET A 97 11.50 0.09 1.60
C MET A 97 10.33 -0.17 0.65
N LEU A 98 9.28 0.63 0.79
CA LEU A 98 8.13 0.59 -0.08
C LEU A 98 8.35 1.52 -1.27
N ASN A 99 8.62 0.93 -2.44
CA ASN A 99 8.70 1.66 -3.70
C ASN A 99 7.28 1.90 -4.22
N MET A 100 6.94 3.17 -4.47
CA MET A 100 5.62 3.55 -4.94
C MET A 100 5.70 4.62 -6.03
N THR A 101 4.79 4.55 -6.99
CA THR A 101 4.47 5.69 -7.85
C THR A 101 3.28 6.44 -7.27
N TRP A 102 3.25 7.75 -7.48
CA TRP A 102 2.18 8.60 -6.98
C TRP A 102 1.74 9.62 -8.02
N LYS A 103 0.50 10.09 -7.87
CA LYS A 103 -0.07 11.20 -8.64
C LYS A 103 -0.80 12.13 -7.70
N SER A 104 -0.68 13.43 -7.93
CA SER A 104 -1.33 14.46 -7.13
C SER A 104 -1.93 15.55 -7.99
N THR A 105 -3.06 16.10 -7.54
CA THR A 105 -3.67 17.31 -8.09
C THR A 105 -3.82 18.31 -6.95
N TRP A 106 -3.06 19.40 -7.01
CA TRP A 106 -3.08 20.46 -6.01
C TRP A 106 -3.92 21.62 -6.49
N THR A 107 -4.76 22.18 -5.63
CA THR A 107 -5.49 23.43 -5.91
C THR A 107 -4.96 24.53 -5.01
N ALA A 108 -4.51 25.64 -5.58
CA ALA A 108 -4.05 26.81 -4.83
C ALA A 108 -4.43 28.09 -5.58
N ALA A 109 -5.07 29.04 -4.88
CA ALA A 109 -5.59 30.28 -5.48
C ALA A 109 -6.48 30.00 -6.70
N GLY A 110 -7.36 28.99 -6.60
CA GLY A 110 -8.23 28.53 -7.68
C GLY A 110 -7.53 27.85 -8.87
N LYS A 111 -6.18 27.73 -8.87
CA LYS A 111 -5.44 27.06 -9.94
C LYS A 111 -5.11 25.62 -9.57
N LYS A 112 -5.40 24.70 -10.50
CA LYS A 112 -4.99 23.29 -10.40
C LYS A 112 -3.58 23.08 -10.95
N THR A 113 -2.78 22.30 -10.22
CA THR A 113 -1.44 21.87 -10.60
C THR A 113 -1.32 20.37 -10.41
N GLU A 114 -1.09 19.64 -11.50
CA GLU A 114 -0.88 18.20 -11.46
C GLU A 114 0.60 17.86 -11.36
N ASP A 115 0.92 16.78 -10.64
CA ASP A 115 2.27 16.22 -10.61
C ASP A 115 2.22 14.71 -10.37
N ARG A 116 3.33 14.04 -10.69
CA ARG A 116 3.50 12.61 -10.51
C ARG A 116 4.97 12.27 -10.36
N GLY A 117 5.24 11.22 -9.62
CA GLY A 117 6.60 10.80 -9.35
C GLY A 117 6.71 9.40 -8.80
N MET A 118 7.91 9.09 -8.31
CA MET A 118 8.23 7.87 -7.63
C MET A 118 8.88 8.20 -6.29
N ALA A 119 8.39 7.59 -5.23
CA ALA A 119 8.90 7.73 -3.88
C ALA A 119 9.38 6.38 -3.35
N ILE A 120 10.31 6.41 -2.39
CA ILE A 120 10.63 5.25 -1.56
C ILE A 120 10.29 5.62 -0.13
N PHE A 121 9.29 4.96 0.44
CA PHE A 121 8.94 5.12 1.83
C PHE A 121 9.81 4.18 2.64
N VAL A 122 10.68 4.74 3.48
CA VAL A 122 11.53 3.97 4.37
C VAL A 122 10.79 3.81 5.69
N MET A 123 10.60 2.56 6.11
CA MET A 123 9.83 2.22 7.29
C MET A 123 10.63 1.31 8.21
N GLU A 124 10.44 1.46 9.52
CA GLU A 124 11.19 0.70 10.53
C GLU A 124 10.38 0.52 11.82
N GLY A 125 10.86 -0.38 12.69
CA GLY A 125 10.26 -0.64 13.99
C GLY A 125 9.12 -1.66 13.98
N LYS A 126 8.60 -1.95 15.17
CA LYS A 126 7.42 -2.81 15.42
C LYS A 126 6.58 -2.17 16.53
N PRO A 127 5.39 -1.61 16.25
CA PRO A 127 4.73 -1.55 14.94
C PRO A 127 5.54 -0.73 13.93
N LEU A 128 5.34 -1.01 12.64
CA LEU A 128 6.05 -0.32 11.58
C LEU A 128 5.71 1.18 11.57
N LYS A 129 6.71 2.02 11.39
CA LYS A 129 6.58 3.48 11.30
C LYS A 129 7.33 4.02 10.11
N LEU A 130 6.80 5.06 9.46
CA LEU A 130 7.50 5.76 8.40
C LEU A 130 8.63 6.59 9.00
N SER A 131 9.88 6.32 8.58
CA SER A 131 11.06 7.04 9.06
C SER A 131 11.59 8.09 8.08
N GLY A 132 11.27 7.95 6.80
CA GLY A 132 11.65 8.94 5.79
C GLY A 132 11.10 8.64 4.41
N ILE A 133 11.28 9.61 3.51
CA ILE A 133 10.87 9.51 2.11
C ILE A 133 12.09 9.86 1.24
N LEU A 134 12.50 8.94 0.39
CA LEU A 134 13.56 9.17 -0.60
C LEU A 134 12.96 9.50 -1.97
N ARG A 135 13.79 10.12 -2.82
CA ARG A 135 13.40 10.67 -4.13
C ARG A 135 12.34 11.76 -4.00
N THR A 136 11.31 11.74 -4.85
CA THR A 136 10.34 12.82 -4.94
C THR A 136 9.24 12.64 -3.91
N ASN A 137 9.08 13.61 -3.02
CA ASN A 137 8.14 13.55 -1.92
C ASN A 137 6.71 13.91 -2.37
N PRO A 138 5.74 12.97 -2.28
CA PRO A 138 4.35 13.22 -2.71
C PRO A 138 3.60 14.24 -1.86
N PHE A 139 4.11 14.55 -0.66
CA PHE A 139 3.47 15.47 0.28
C PHE A 139 3.92 16.91 0.09
N ILE A 140 4.79 17.20 -0.88
CA ILE A 140 5.34 18.52 -1.15
C ILE A 140 4.77 19.07 -2.44
N PHE A 141 4.30 20.33 -2.40
CA PHE A 141 3.79 21.03 -3.57
C PHE A 141 4.85 21.05 -4.69
N PRO A 142 4.48 20.82 -5.97
CA PRO A 142 5.44 20.56 -7.05
C PRO A 142 6.56 21.61 -7.20
N GLU A 143 6.25 22.90 -7.05
CA GLU A 143 7.24 23.99 -7.11
C GLU A 143 8.30 23.98 -6.00
N GLN A 144 8.03 23.28 -4.89
CA GLN A 144 8.94 23.18 -3.74
C GLN A 144 9.81 21.92 -3.79
N GLN A 145 9.63 21.07 -4.80
CA GLN A 145 10.44 19.89 -4.95
C GLN A 145 11.88 20.26 -5.33
N GLN A 146 12.86 19.54 -4.79
CA GLN A 146 14.24 19.66 -5.22
C GLN A 146 14.39 19.23 -6.70
N PRO A 147 15.35 19.80 -7.45
CA PRO A 147 15.53 19.45 -8.85
C PRO A 147 15.78 17.94 -9.02
N ARG A 148 15.16 17.36 -10.04
CA ARG A 148 15.36 15.96 -10.43
C ARG A 148 16.73 15.88 -11.12
N PHE A 149 17.78 15.55 -10.37
CA PHE A 149 19.11 15.26 -10.91
C PHE A 149 19.25 13.78 -11.24
#